data_AF-A0A7C1F366-F1
#
_entry.id   AF-A0A7C1F366-F1
#
_cell.length_a   1.000
_cell.length_b   1.000
_cell.length_c   1.000
_cell.angle_alpha   90.00
_cell.angle_beta   90.00
_cell.angle_gamma   90.00
#
_symmetry.space_group_name_H-M   'P 1'
#
loop_
_entity.id
_entity.type
_entity.pdbx_description
1 polymer ?
#
loop_
_entity_poly.entity_id
_entity_poly.type
_entity_poly.pdbx_seq_one_letter_code
_entity_poly.pdbx_strand_id
1 'polypeptide(L)'
;MANKGLIMKKENGEGIVLTSRGEFKRLPLPPEKRVGEKVALPLWRAGKLYGLAVAASLLAVVLFCQAYFSLVAQAAAYVSLDIGKTALEVGVDRQGKIVAVRAFSPSGEALKQRLALKGR
;
A
#
# COMPACT_ATOMS: atom_id res chain seq x y z
N MET A 1 -3.09 -16.77 -27.25
CA MET A 1 -2.50 -17.90 -28.01
C MET A 1 -2.28 -19.07 -27.06
N ALA A 2 -2.82 -20.25 -27.36
CA ALA A 2 -2.67 -21.42 -26.49
C ALA A 2 -1.22 -21.91 -26.52
N ASN A 3 -0.53 -21.88 -25.38
CA ASN A 3 0.84 -22.38 -25.26
C ASN A 3 0.78 -23.92 -25.36
N LYS A 4 1.45 -24.51 -26.36
CA LYS A 4 1.46 -25.97 -26.58
C LYS A 4 2.78 -26.56 -26.04
N GLY A 5 2.73 -27.81 -25.60
CA GLY A 5 3.90 -28.55 -25.18
C GLY A 5 3.86 -30.00 -25.65
N LEU A 6 5.00 -30.66 -25.72
CA LEU A 6 5.16 -32.05 -26.15
C LEU A 6 5.25 -32.98 -24.94
N ILE A 7 4.46 -34.04 -24.89
CA ILE A 7 4.52 -35.01 -23.79
C ILE A 7 5.77 -35.88 -23.97
N MET A 8 6.67 -35.82 -22.98
CA MET A 8 7.95 -36.55 -22.96
C MET A 8 7.86 -37.85 -22.16
N LYS A 9 7.11 -37.84 -21.05
CA LYS A 9 6.93 -39.00 -20.17
C LYS A 9 5.55 -38.95 -19.54
N LYS A 10 4.94 -40.10 -19.29
CA LYS A 10 3.68 -40.26 -18.55
C LYS A 10 3.87 -41.30 -17.45
N GLU A 11 3.46 -40.96 -16.24
CA GLU A 11 3.59 -41.81 -15.05
C GLU A 11 2.48 -41.45 -14.05
N ASN A 12 1.73 -42.45 -13.59
CA ASN A 12 0.70 -42.30 -12.54
C ASN A 12 -0.31 -41.15 -12.77
N GLY A 13 -0.76 -40.94 -14.02
CA GLY A 13 -1.72 -39.87 -14.35
C GLY A 13 -1.12 -38.47 -14.48
N GLU A 14 0.19 -38.34 -14.28
CA GLU A 14 0.94 -37.12 -14.53
C GLU A 14 1.85 -37.30 -15.73
N GLY A 15 2.26 -36.20 -16.36
CA GLY A 15 3.30 -36.26 -17.37
C GLY A 15 4.23 -35.08 -17.36
N ILE A 16 5.43 -35.35 -17.85
CA ILE A 16 6.46 -34.35 -18.10
C ILE A 16 6.26 -33.85 -19.52
N VAL A 17 6.03 -32.55 -19.66
CA VAL A 17 5.76 -31.89 -20.94
C VAL A 17 6.86 -30.88 -21.22
N LEU A 18 7.46 -30.95 -22.42
CA LEU A 18 8.39 -29.97 -22.93
C LEU A 18 7.60 -28.80 -23.54
N THR A 19 7.71 -27.62 -22.95
CA THR A 19 7.06 -26.41 -23.46
C THR A 19 7.77 -25.89 -24.72
N SER A 20 7.09 -25.07 -25.55
CA SER A 20 7.74 -24.38 -26.69
C SER A 20 8.88 -23.45 -26.30
N ARG A 21 9.07 -23.15 -25.02
CA ARG A 21 10.19 -22.35 -24.48
C ARG A 21 11.38 -23.20 -24.01
N GLY A 22 11.31 -24.53 -24.17
CA GLY A 22 12.35 -25.44 -23.69
C GLY A 22 12.25 -25.80 -22.21
N GLU A 23 11.27 -25.28 -21.46
CA GLU A 23 11.03 -25.66 -20.06
C GLU A 23 10.37 -27.03 -19.97
N PHE A 24 10.75 -27.85 -18.99
CA PHE A 24 10.03 -29.06 -18.61
C PHE A 24 9.02 -28.76 -17.51
N LYS A 25 7.73 -29.09 -17.74
CA LYS A 25 6.67 -28.90 -16.75
C LYS A 25 5.96 -30.21 -16.46
N ARG A 26 5.71 -30.46 -15.18
CA ARG A 26 4.88 -31.57 -14.71
C ARG A 26 3.43 -31.09 -14.63
N LEU A 27 2.52 -31.81 -15.26
CA LEU A 27 1.10 -31.51 -15.20
C LEU A 27 0.25 -32.79 -15.25
N PRO A 28 -0.95 -32.78 -14.63
CA PRO A 28 -1.89 -33.88 -14.74
C PRO A 28 -2.32 -34.05 -16.21
N LEU A 29 -2.22 -35.27 -16.72
CA LEU A 29 -2.57 -35.60 -18.10
C LEU A 29 -3.76 -36.55 -18.14
N PRO A 30 -4.73 -36.33 -19.05
CA PRO A 30 -5.81 -37.27 -19.28
C PRO A 30 -5.27 -38.68 -19.66
N PRO A 31 -5.99 -39.75 -19.31
CA PRO A 31 -5.59 -41.12 -19.63
C PRO A 31 -5.45 -41.36 -21.14
N GLU A 32 -6.22 -40.65 -21.96
CA GLU A 32 -6.22 -40.76 -23.42
C GLU A 32 -4.96 -40.22 -24.10
N LYS A 33 -4.21 -39.31 -23.44
CA LYS A 33 -3.04 -38.65 -24.01
C LYS A 33 -1.80 -39.55 -23.98
N ARG A 34 -1.07 -39.61 -25.10
CA ARG A 34 0.13 -40.45 -25.28
C ARG A 34 1.42 -39.63 -25.32
N VAL A 35 2.54 -40.30 -25.03
CA VAL A 35 3.89 -39.73 -25.20
C VAL A 35 4.10 -39.39 -26.68
N GLY A 36 4.70 -38.23 -26.96
CA GLY A 36 4.87 -37.70 -28.32
C GLY A 36 3.71 -36.85 -28.83
N GLU A 37 2.57 -36.78 -28.13
CA GLU A 37 1.49 -35.87 -28.49
C GLU A 37 1.72 -34.44 -27.97
N LYS A 38 1.15 -33.46 -28.70
CA LYS A 38 1.10 -32.07 -28.25
C LYS A 38 -0.11 -31.84 -27.35
N VAL A 39 0.10 -31.25 -26.18
CA VAL A 39 -0.95 -30.87 -25.23
C VAL A 39 -0.96 -29.36 -25.04
N ALA A 40 -2.16 -28.79 -24.86
CA ALA A 40 -2.30 -27.40 -24.47
C ALA A 40 -1.93 -27.25 -22.99
N LEU A 41 -0.98 -26.37 -22.69
CA LEU A 41 -0.58 -26.07 -21.32
C LEU A 41 -1.63 -25.15 -20.70
N PRO A 42 -2.08 -25.42 -19.47
CA PRO A 42 -2.93 -24.47 -18.78
C PRO A 42 -2.16 -23.16 -18.63
N LEU A 43 -2.73 -22.08 -19.17
CA LEU A 43 -2.28 -20.74 -18.83
C LEU A 43 -2.65 -20.54 -17.37
N TRP A 44 -1.69 -20.75 -16.46
CA TRP A 44 -1.87 -20.39 -15.07
C TRP A 44 -2.32 -18.93 -15.06
N ARG A 45 -3.52 -18.67 -14.52
CA ARG A 45 -4.14 -17.33 -14.49
C ARG A 45 -3.40 -16.43 -13.48
N ALA A 46 -2.10 -16.26 -13.65
CA ALA A 46 -1.28 -15.33 -12.87
C ALA A 46 -1.88 -13.92 -12.93
N GLY A 47 -2.50 -13.55 -14.07
CA GLY A 47 -3.15 -12.25 -14.24
C GLY A 47 -4.25 -11.92 -13.20
N LYS A 48 -4.98 -12.91 -12.69
CA LYS A 48 -6.00 -12.66 -11.64
C LYS A 48 -5.36 -12.35 -10.29
N LEU A 49 -4.27 -13.03 -9.94
CA LEU A 49 -3.52 -12.77 -8.71
C LEU A 49 -2.80 -11.42 -8.78
N TYR A 50 -2.24 -11.06 -9.93
CA TYR A 50 -1.68 -9.73 -10.16
C TYR A 50 -2.74 -8.62 -10.03
N GLY A 51 -3.92 -8.80 -10.62
CA GLY A 51 -5.01 -7.84 -10.46
C GLY A 51 -5.45 -7.67 -9.00
N LEU A 52 -5.52 -8.77 -8.24
CA LEU A 52 -5.88 -8.74 -6.83
C LEU A 52 -4.79 -8.08 -5.97
N ALA A 53 -3.51 -8.33 -6.28
CA ALA A 53 -2.38 -7.69 -5.62
C ALA A 53 -2.34 -6.17 -5.87
N VAL A 54 -2.63 -5.73 -7.11
CA VAL A 54 -2.72 -4.30 -7.45
C VAL A 54 -3.91 -3.63 -6.74
N ALA A 55 -5.07 -4.29 -6.69
CA ALA A 55 -6.21 -3.76 -5.95
C ALA A 55 -5.92 -3.63 -4.45
N ALA A 56 -5.26 -4.65 -3.86
CA ALA A 56 -4.89 -4.63 -2.46
C ALA A 56 -3.85 -3.54 -2.13
N SER A 57 -2.86 -3.30 -3.01
CA SER A 57 -1.88 -2.24 -2.80
C SER A 57 -2.50 -0.84 -2.88
N LEU A 58 -3.40 -0.60 -3.84
CA LEU A 58 -4.13 0.66 -3.94
C LEU A 58 -5.00 0.90 -2.69
N LEU A 59 -5.71 -0.13 -2.22
CA LEU A 59 -6.51 -0.04 -0.99
C LEU A 59 -5.64 0.33 0.22
N ALA A 60 -4.47 -0.31 0.37
CA ALA A 60 -3.54 -0.02 1.45
C ALA A 60 -3.06 1.44 1.43
N VAL A 61 -2.77 1.99 0.26
CA VAL A 61 -2.38 3.41 0.10
C VAL A 61 -3.51 4.34 0.51
N VAL A 62 -4.75 4.06 0.08
CA VAL A 62 -5.93 4.87 0.45
C VAL A 62 -6.15 4.86 1.97
N LEU A 63 -6.10 3.68 2.59
CA LEU A 63 -6.27 3.54 4.04
C LEU A 63 -5.15 4.24 4.80
N PHE A 64 -3.90 4.13 4.34
CA PHE A 64 -2.77 4.84 4.94
C PHE A 64 -2.94 6.36 4.85
N CYS A 65 -3.32 6.89 3.69
CA CYS A 65 -3.61 8.31 3.53
C CYS A 65 -4.73 8.77 4.47
N GLN A 66 -5.84 8.02 4.55
CA GLN A 66 -6.95 8.37 5.42
C GLN A 66 -6.55 8.36 6.89
N ALA A 67 -5.80 7.36 7.34
CA ALA A 67 -5.25 7.29 8.69
C ALA A 67 -4.30 8.45 8.96
N TYR A 68 -3.40 8.76 8.02
CA TYR A 68 -2.47 9.88 8.13
C TYR A 68 -3.21 11.22 8.27
N PHE A 69 -4.19 11.51 7.41
CA PHE A 69 -4.99 12.73 7.52
C PHE A 69 -5.83 12.79 8.80
N SER A 70 -6.22 11.65 9.36
CA SER A 70 -6.96 11.60 10.63
C SER A 70 -6.05 11.81 11.85
N LEU A 71 -4.79 11.39 11.76
CA LEU A 71 -3.78 11.51 12.83
C LEU A 71 -3.05 12.86 12.81
N VAL A 72 -2.90 13.48 11.64
CA VAL A 72 -2.33 14.82 11.52
C VAL A 72 -3.35 15.82 12.03
N ALA A 73 -3.18 16.22 13.29
CA ALA A 73 -3.99 17.25 13.92
C ALA A 73 -3.80 18.57 13.17
N GLN A 74 -4.80 18.95 12.36
CA GLN A 74 -4.84 20.23 11.65
C GLN A 74 -5.43 21.32 12.53
N ALA A 75 -4.87 22.53 12.46
CA ALA A 75 -5.44 23.70 13.10
C ALA A 75 -6.77 24.02 12.43
N ALA A 76 -7.86 23.96 13.19
CA ALA A 76 -9.19 24.36 12.76
C ALA A 76 -9.43 25.86 12.94
N ALA A 77 -8.76 26.47 13.92
CA ALA A 77 -8.77 27.91 14.15
C ALA A 77 -7.37 28.40 14.58
N TYR A 78 -7.08 29.66 14.27
CA TYR A 78 -5.89 30.35 14.74
C TYR A 78 -6.32 31.50 15.65
N VAL A 79 -5.74 31.53 16.84
CA VAL A 79 -5.93 32.60 17.82
C VAL A 79 -4.64 33.40 17.92
N SER A 80 -4.70 34.67 17.52
CA SER A 80 -3.61 35.63 17.67
C SER A 80 -3.76 36.38 19.00
N LEU A 81 -2.76 36.24 19.87
CA LEU A 81 -2.61 37.07 21.06
C LEU A 81 -1.48 38.07 20.82
N ASP A 82 -1.84 39.33 20.75
CA ASP A 82 -0.91 40.46 20.72
C ASP A 82 -1.10 41.30 21.98
N ILE A 83 -0.22 41.08 22.96
CA ILE A 83 -0.13 41.88 24.17
C ILE A 83 1.15 42.73 24.07
N GLY A 84 1.18 43.65 23.11
CA GLY A 84 2.15 44.74 22.96
C GLY A 84 3.61 44.33 22.70
N LYS A 85 4.26 43.66 23.66
CA LYS A 85 5.62 43.09 23.52
C LYS A 85 5.61 41.57 23.32
N THR A 86 4.46 40.93 23.52
CA THR A 86 4.26 39.48 23.40
C THR A 86 3.26 39.20 22.28
N ALA A 87 3.78 38.80 21.11
CA ALA A 87 2.97 38.41 19.97
C ALA A 87 3.11 36.89 19.75
N LEU A 88 2.00 36.16 19.86
CA LEU A 88 1.91 34.71 19.74
C LEU A 88 0.67 34.32 18.94
N GLU A 89 0.81 33.35 18.04
CA GLU A 89 -0.27 32.72 17.32
C GLU A 89 -0.36 31.25 17.71
N VAL A 90 -1.56 30.81 18.05
CA VAL A 90 -1.86 29.46 18.50
C VAL A 90 -2.87 28.83 17.56
N GLY A 91 -2.47 27.76 16.89
CA GLY A 91 -3.36 26.90 16.11
C GLY A 91 -4.00 25.87 17.03
N VAL A 92 -5.33 25.84 17.06
CA VAL A 92 -6.15 24.90 17.83
C VAL A 92 -6.96 24.01 16.90
N ASP A 93 -7.07 22.72 17.23
CA ASP A 93 -7.91 21.78 16.49
C ASP A 93 -9.41 21.95 16.82
N ARG A 94 -10.26 21.13 16.20
CA ARG A 94 -11.72 21.16 16.43
C ARG A 94 -12.14 20.78 17.84
N GLN A 95 -11.26 20.15 18.61
CA GLN A 95 -11.50 19.74 19.99
C GLN A 95 -10.93 20.77 21.00
N GLY A 96 -10.38 21.88 20.49
CA GLY A 96 -9.77 22.93 21.30
C GLY A 96 -8.34 22.62 21.74
N LYS A 97 -7.73 21.55 21.23
CA LYS A 97 -6.37 21.14 21.59
C LYS A 97 -5.35 21.93 20.79
N ILE A 98 -4.27 22.33 21.42
CA ILE A 98 -3.22 23.12 20.77
C ILE A 98 -2.35 22.23 19.89
N VAL A 99 -2.37 22.50 18.57
CA VAL A 99 -1.63 21.75 17.55
C VAL A 99 -0.41 22.50 17.02
N ALA A 100 -0.43 23.84 17.05
CA ALA A 100 0.65 24.68 16.56
C ALA A 100 0.81 25.93 17.43
N VAL A 101 2.06 26.37 17.65
CA VAL A 101 2.37 27.61 18.39
C VAL A 101 3.51 28.33 17.69
N ARG A 102 3.24 29.54 17.20
CA ARG A 102 4.21 30.40 16.51
C ARG A 102 4.37 31.71 17.29
N ALA A 103 5.59 32.02 17.70
CA ALA A 103 5.88 33.30 18.36
C ALA A 103 6.44 34.28 17.33
N PHE A 104 6.03 35.54 17.44
CA PHE A 104 6.48 36.64 16.60
C PHE A 104 7.37 37.64 17.34
N SER A 105 7.52 37.49 18.66
CA SER A 105 8.42 38.32 19.46
C SER A 105 9.32 37.48 20.37
N PRO A 106 10.50 38.00 20.78
CA PRO A 106 11.40 37.30 21.72
C PRO A 106 10.71 36.96 23.04
N SER A 107 9.83 37.85 23.52
CA SER A 107 9.01 37.63 24.71
C SER A 107 7.97 36.51 24.50
N GLY A 108 7.43 36.38 23.28
CA GLY A 108 6.54 35.28 22.89
C GLY A 108 7.23 33.92 22.84
N GLU A 109 8.50 33.86 22.41
CA GLU A 109 9.28 32.62 22.46
C GLU A 109 9.57 32.19 23.91
N ALA A 110 9.92 33.14 24.79
CA ALA A 110 10.10 32.85 26.22
C ALA A 110 8.80 32.31 26.87
N LEU A 111 7.66 32.84 26.44
CA LEU A 111 6.34 32.38 26.91
C LEU A 111 6.01 30.97 26.39
N LYS A 112 6.28 30.69 25.12
CA LYS A 112 6.11 29.37 24.49
C LYS A 112 6.93 28.29 25.20
N GLN A 113 8.17 28.60 25.57
CA GLN A 113 9.06 27.68 26.28
C GLN A 113 8.61 27.42 27.72
N ARG A 114 8.11 28.45 28.43
CA ARG A 114 7.62 28.32 29.81
C ARG A 114 6.32 27.55 29.94
N LEU A 115 5.39 27.70 29.00
CA LEU A 115 4.04 27.14 29.12
C LEU A 115 3.90 25.74 28.50
N ALA A 116 4.92 25.21 27.81
CA ALA A 116 4.91 23.88 27.18
C ALA A 116 3.58 23.56 26.48
N LEU A 117 3.06 24.51 25.70
CA LEU A 117 1.66 24.58 25.25
C LEU A 117 1.23 23.46 24.28
N LYS A 118 2.12 22.55 23.88
CA LYS A 118 1.82 21.55 22.85
C LYS A 118 1.04 20.39 23.46
N GLY A 119 -0.21 20.19 23.03
CA GLY A 119 -1.00 19.01 23.34
C GLY A 119 -1.91 19.08 24.58
N ARG A 120 -2.18 20.27 25.12
CA ARG A 120 -3.31 20.51 26.03
C ARG A 120 -4.52 21.03 25.27
#